data_AF-A0A819G9Z4-F1
#
_entry.id   AF-A0A819G9Z4-F1
#
_cell.length_a   1.000
_cell.length_b   1.000
_cell.length_c   1.000
_cell.angle_alpha   90.00
_cell.angle_beta   90.00
_cell.angle_gamma   90.00
#
_symmetry.space_group_name_H-M   'P 1'
#
loop_
_entity.id
_entity.type
_entity.pdbx_description
1 polymer ?
#
loop_
_entity_poly.entity_id
_entity_poly.type
_entity_poly.pdbx_seq_one_letter_code
_entity_poly.pdbx_strand_id
1 'polypeptide(L)'
;SRDEGQWSDPEVEPIWITATKQAKKSAVLFWPACYNEFNGIRPLIYSWSYTDAIPFREKIDNAVSYFRELPIQLVLLYHEEVDKQGHASGPDSIEVHETGMSNVKQIIRPFFEKYIDPSMVEENIIVGGQFSVIPREGQTQQVIDGLRRIPNVTVYKRNELPQRFHYSKPDHRLGEVFVIPNEGVIFLNVSVEKY
;
A
#
# COMPACT_ATOMS: atom_id res chain seq x y z
N SER A 1 16.77 -2.66 18.02
CA SER A 1 16.42 -3.00 16.63
C SER A 1 15.20 -3.90 16.68
N ARG A 2 14.06 -3.48 16.12
CA ARG A 2 12.97 -4.41 15.83
C ARG A 2 13.24 -4.93 14.42
N ASP A 3 13.40 -6.22 14.26
CA ASP A 3 13.55 -6.85 12.94
C ASP A 3 12.27 -6.65 12.14
N GLU A 4 12.23 -5.63 11.28
CA GLU A 4 11.11 -5.36 10.39
C GLU A 4 10.89 -6.46 9.33
N GLY A 5 11.84 -7.38 9.18
CA GLY A 5 11.71 -8.59 8.36
C GLY A 5 10.69 -9.62 8.90
N GLN A 6 10.21 -9.47 10.15
CA GLN A 6 9.27 -10.42 10.76
C GLN A 6 7.80 -10.25 10.31
N TRP A 7 7.47 -9.20 9.55
CA TRP A 7 6.10 -8.94 9.09
C TRP A 7 5.78 -9.55 7.72
N SER A 8 6.81 -9.81 6.91
CA SER A 8 6.67 -10.53 5.65
C SER A 8 6.46 -12.01 5.93
N ASP A 9 5.31 -12.53 5.53
CA ASP A 9 5.04 -13.96 5.54
C ASP A 9 6.09 -14.67 4.65
N PRO A 10 6.89 -15.61 5.19
CA PRO A 10 7.93 -16.30 4.43
C PRO A 10 7.38 -17.13 3.25
N GLU A 11 6.07 -17.42 3.24
CA GLU A 11 5.38 -18.08 2.13
C GLU A 11 5.02 -17.11 0.98
N VAL A 12 5.07 -15.80 1.22
CA VAL A 12 4.79 -14.79 0.19
C VAL A 12 6.05 -14.53 -0.63
N GLU A 13 5.92 -14.64 -1.95
CA GLU A 13 6.96 -14.32 -2.90
C GLU A 13 6.60 -13.05 -3.67
N PRO A 14 7.23 -11.90 -3.37
CA PRO A 14 7.06 -10.69 -4.16
C PRO A 14 7.56 -10.87 -5.60
N ILE A 15 6.96 -10.16 -6.55
CA ILE A 15 7.28 -10.28 -7.98
C ILE A 15 8.76 -10.04 -8.31
N TRP A 16 9.45 -9.18 -7.55
CA TRP A 16 10.89 -8.93 -7.72
C TRP A 16 11.77 -10.10 -7.25
N ILE A 17 11.28 -10.91 -6.30
CA ILE A 17 11.94 -12.16 -5.90
C ILE A 17 11.71 -13.23 -6.97
N THR A 18 10.50 -13.35 -7.51
CA THR A 18 10.20 -14.23 -8.65
C THR A 18 11.09 -13.90 -9.85
N ALA A 19 11.23 -12.62 -10.19
CA ALA A 19 12.12 -12.16 -11.27
C ALA A 19 13.57 -12.63 -11.04
N THR A 20 14.06 -12.46 -9.81
CA THR A 20 15.42 -12.87 -9.42
C THR A 20 15.63 -14.37 -9.52
N LYS A 21 14.65 -15.19 -9.07
CA LYS A 21 14.66 -16.65 -9.22
C LYS A 21 14.68 -17.09 -10.68
N GLN A 22 14.12 -16.29 -11.58
CA GLN A 22 14.15 -16.51 -13.03
C GLN A 22 15.35 -15.85 -13.73
N ALA A 23 16.42 -15.58 -12.98
CA ALA A 23 17.66 -14.96 -13.46
C ALA A 23 17.46 -13.59 -14.15
N LYS A 24 16.39 -12.86 -13.81
CA LYS A 24 16.19 -11.45 -14.15
C LYS A 24 16.69 -10.58 -13.01
N LYS A 25 17.02 -9.33 -13.30
CA LYS A 25 17.43 -8.36 -12.27
C LYS A 25 16.36 -7.29 -12.15
N SER A 26 16.07 -6.90 -10.92
CA SER A 26 15.02 -5.93 -10.60
C SER A 26 15.55 -4.78 -9.74
N ALA A 27 14.94 -3.60 -9.91
CA ALA A 27 15.10 -2.47 -9.02
C ALA A 27 13.75 -2.16 -8.34
N VAL A 28 13.74 -2.01 -7.02
CA VAL A 28 12.50 -1.80 -6.25
C VAL A 28 12.68 -0.58 -5.35
N LEU A 29 12.15 0.55 -5.78
CA LEU A 29 12.32 1.84 -5.14
C LEU A 29 11.08 2.23 -4.36
N PHE A 30 11.27 2.43 -3.07
CA PHE A 30 10.31 2.92 -2.09
C PHE A 30 9.05 2.06 -1.88
N TRP A 31 9.02 0.87 -2.50
CA TRP A 31 7.93 -0.07 -2.30
C TRP A 31 7.99 -0.68 -0.88
N PRO A 32 6.87 -0.90 -0.20
CA PRO A 32 6.85 -1.58 1.09
C PRO A 32 7.61 -2.92 1.05
N ALA A 33 8.44 -3.16 2.07
CA ALA A 33 9.27 -4.37 2.21
C ALA A 33 10.33 -4.59 1.11
N CYS A 34 10.65 -3.60 0.26
CA CYS A 34 11.68 -3.77 -0.77
C CYS A 34 13.11 -4.02 -0.24
N TYR A 35 13.39 -3.59 0.99
CA TYR A 35 14.66 -3.82 1.70
C TYR A 35 14.71 -5.18 2.42
N ASN A 36 13.56 -5.82 2.61
CA ASN A 36 13.49 -7.11 3.27
C ASN A 36 14.15 -8.19 2.40
N GLU A 37 14.77 -9.15 3.08
CA GLU A 37 15.28 -10.36 2.45
C GLU A 37 14.19 -11.42 2.48
N PHE A 38 13.94 -12.04 1.33
CA PHE A 38 12.98 -13.14 1.21
C PHE A 38 13.75 -14.40 0.80
N ASN A 39 13.90 -15.35 1.73
CA ASN A 39 14.63 -16.59 1.52
C ASN A 39 16.07 -16.38 1.00
N GLY A 40 16.81 -15.42 1.56
CA GLY A 40 18.17 -15.10 1.12
C GLY A 40 18.26 -14.23 -0.14
N ILE A 41 17.12 -13.84 -0.73
CA ILE A 41 17.06 -13.13 -2.00
C ILE A 41 16.58 -11.69 -1.77
N ARG A 42 17.23 -10.76 -2.47
CA ARG A 42 16.84 -9.34 -2.59
C ARG A 42 16.86 -8.92 -4.06
N PRO A 43 16.12 -7.87 -4.44
CA PRO A 43 16.31 -7.23 -5.75
C PRO A 43 17.74 -6.66 -5.88
N LEU A 44 18.21 -6.46 -7.10
CA LEU A 44 19.56 -5.93 -7.36
C LEU A 44 19.73 -4.50 -6.81
N ILE A 45 18.67 -3.69 -6.91
CA ILE A 45 18.63 -2.32 -6.40
C ILE A 45 17.37 -2.18 -5.54
N TYR A 46 17.52 -1.58 -4.37
CA TYR A 46 16.40 -1.26 -3.48
C TYR A 46 16.68 -0.03 -2.63
N SER A 47 15.61 0.59 -2.13
CA SER A 47 15.69 1.66 -1.12
C SER A 47 15.50 1.11 0.29
N TRP A 48 16.16 1.70 1.28
CA TRP A 48 15.94 1.36 2.69
C TRP A 48 14.66 1.97 3.28
N SER A 49 14.31 3.19 2.86
CA SER A 49 13.12 3.89 3.33
C SER A 49 12.56 4.79 2.24
N TYR A 50 11.27 5.15 2.36
CA TYR A 50 10.68 6.22 1.56
C TYR A 50 11.36 7.56 1.89
N THR A 51 11.48 8.44 0.88
CA THR A 51 11.93 9.82 1.07
C THR A 51 11.30 10.77 0.05
N ASP A 52 10.83 11.92 0.53
CA ASP A 52 10.36 13.04 -0.30
C ASP A 52 11.51 13.96 -0.75
N ALA A 53 12.74 13.74 -0.26
CA ALA A 53 13.88 14.57 -0.63
C ALA A 53 14.29 14.43 -2.11
N ILE A 54 13.92 13.32 -2.75
CA ILE A 54 14.16 13.08 -4.17
C ILE A 54 12.89 13.48 -4.95
N PRO A 55 12.93 14.50 -5.82
CA PRO A 55 11.78 14.90 -6.61
C PRO A 55 11.24 13.75 -7.47
N PHE A 56 9.92 13.71 -7.69
CA PHE A 56 9.29 12.62 -8.44
C PHE A 56 9.88 12.43 -9.84
N ARG A 57 10.18 13.53 -10.54
CA ARG A 57 10.85 13.47 -11.86
C ARG A 57 12.20 12.76 -11.80
N GLU A 58 13.01 13.06 -10.79
CA GLU A 58 14.30 12.41 -10.60
C GLU A 58 14.15 10.91 -10.27
N LYS A 59 13.13 10.54 -9.47
CA LYS A 59 12.80 9.13 -9.22
C LYS A 59 12.48 8.38 -10.53
N ILE A 60 11.72 9.01 -11.43
CA ILE A 60 11.41 8.46 -12.76
C ILE A 60 12.67 8.38 -13.63
N ASP A 61 13.46 9.45 -13.71
CA ASP A 61 14.69 9.47 -14.51
C ASP A 61 15.67 8.37 -14.06
N ASN A 62 15.79 8.13 -12.76
CA ASN A 62 16.58 7.03 -12.19
C ASN A 62 16.02 5.65 -12.55
N ALA A 63 14.70 5.45 -12.46
CA ALA A 63 14.07 4.19 -12.87
C ALA A 63 14.36 3.86 -14.35
N VAL A 64 14.42 4.88 -15.20
CA VAL A 64 14.69 4.74 -16.64
C VAL A 64 16.15 4.48 -16.93
N SER A 65 17.06 5.21 -16.28
CA SER A 65 18.49 4.98 -16.45
C SER A 65 18.84 3.53 -16.10
N TYR A 66 18.16 2.92 -15.13
CA TYR A 66 18.36 1.51 -14.81
C TYR A 66 18.05 0.55 -15.95
N PHE A 67 17.02 0.80 -16.76
CA PHE A 67 16.76 -0.04 -17.95
C PHE A 67 17.79 0.19 -19.07
N ARG A 68 18.36 1.39 -19.16
CA ARG A 68 19.25 1.80 -20.25
C ARG A 68 20.71 1.46 -19.98
N GLU A 69 21.12 1.58 -18.73
CA GLU A 69 22.51 1.57 -18.31
C GLU A 69 22.85 0.32 -17.49
N LEU A 70 21.84 -0.33 -16.92
CA LEU A 70 22.01 -1.53 -16.10
C LEU A 70 21.23 -2.71 -16.72
N PRO A 71 21.61 -3.95 -16.39
CA PRO A 71 20.91 -5.15 -16.88
C PRO A 71 19.60 -5.42 -16.12
N ILE A 72 18.77 -4.39 -15.90
CA ILE A 72 17.50 -4.46 -15.15
C ILE A 72 16.34 -4.76 -16.11
N GLN A 73 15.42 -5.65 -15.73
CA GLN A 73 14.24 -6.01 -16.52
C GLN A 73 12.91 -5.74 -15.80
N LEU A 74 12.95 -5.36 -14.52
CA LEU A 74 11.78 -5.01 -13.73
C LEU A 74 12.11 -3.84 -12.81
N VAL A 75 11.30 -2.79 -12.87
CA VAL A 75 11.38 -1.67 -11.92
C VAL A 75 10.02 -1.49 -11.26
N LEU A 76 10.01 -1.41 -9.92
CA LEU A 76 8.87 -0.95 -9.14
C LEU A 76 9.26 0.38 -8.49
N LEU A 77 8.39 1.38 -8.58
CA LEU A 77 8.60 2.70 -7.99
C LEU A 77 7.32 3.15 -7.28
N TYR A 78 7.43 3.53 -6.02
CA TYR A 78 6.33 4.09 -5.23
C TYR A 78 6.47 5.61 -5.04
N HIS A 79 5.33 6.32 -5.08
CA HIS A 79 5.22 7.77 -4.86
C HIS A 79 3.85 8.10 -4.22
N GLU A 80 3.84 8.92 -3.17
CA GLU A 80 2.66 9.12 -2.30
C GLU A 80 1.92 10.44 -2.50
N GLU A 81 2.33 11.31 -3.44
CA GLU A 81 1.83 12.69 -3.50
C GLU A 81 0.30 12.81 -3.58
N VAL A 82 -0.35 11.98 -4.41
CA VAL A 82 -1.82 11.99 -4.53
C VAL A 82 -2.51 11.59 -3.23
N ASP A 83 -1.97 10.59 -2.53
CA ASP A 83 -2.46 10.13 -1.23
C ASP A 83 -2.30 11.23 -0.16
N LYS A 84 -1.12 11.87 -0.13
CA LYS A 84 -0.81 12.98 0.78
C LYS A 84 -1.73 14.17 0.58
N GLN A 85 -1.97 14.59 -0.66
CA GLN A 85 -2.93 15.67 -0.96
C GLN A 85 -4.37 15.26 -0.65
N GLY A 86 -4.74 14.01 -0.93
CA GLY A 86 -6.07 13.48 -0.60
C GLY A 86 -6.33 13.47 0.90
N HIS A 87 -5.34 13.11 1.72
CA HIS A 87 -5.43 13.19 3.18
C HIS A 87 -5.49 14.63 3.70
N ALA A 88 -4.75 15.55 3.09
CA ALA A 88 -4.68 16.94 3.54
C ALA A 88 -5.94 17.75 3.20
N SER A 89 -6.46 17.57 1.97
CA SER A 89 -7.46 18.47 1.39
C SER A 89 -8.75 17.75 0.94
N GLY A 90 -8.79 16.43 1.00
CA GLY A 90 -9.89 15.61 0.50
C GLY A 90 -9.72 15.21 -0.96
N PRO A 91 -10.38 14.11 -1.40
CA PRO A 91 -10.17 13.52 -2.72
C PRO A 91 -10.63 14.41 -3.89
N ASP A 92 -11.65 15.24 -3.67
CA ASP A 92 -12.21 16.14 -4.70
C ASP A 92 -11.57 17.53 -4.73
N SER A 93 -10.48 17.72 -3.98
CA SER A 93 -9.83 19.03 -3.83
C SER A 93 -9.06 19.47 -5.08
N ILE A 94 -8.86 20.78 -5.21
CA ILE A 94 -8.02 21.37 -6.26
C ILE A 94 -6.58 20.88 -6.10
N GLU A 95 -6.10 20.71 -4.86
CA GLU A 95 -4.75 20.22 -4.58
C GLU A 95 -4.53 18.80 -5.12
N VAL A 96 -5.51 17.90 -4.98
CA VAL A 96 -5.44 16.56 -5.59
C VAL A 96 -5.40 16.66 -7.12
N HIS A 97 -6.23 17.50 -7.73
CA HIS A 97 -6.34 17.59 -9.19
C HIS A 97 -5.17 18.34 -9.84
N GLU A 98 -4.88 19.54 -9.37
CA GLU A 98 -3.91 20.47 -9.97
C GLU A 98 -2.48 20.26 -9.49
N THR A 99 -2.27 19.71 -8.28
CA THR A 99 -0.93 19.42 -7.77
C THR A 99 -0.62 17.93 -7.87
N GLY A 100 -1.39 17.07 -7.20
CA GLY A 100 -1.12 15.63 -7.16
C GLY A 100 -1.18 14.97 -8.54
N MET A 101 -2.38 14.97 -9.15
CA MET A 101 -2.64 14.32 -10.43
C MET A 101 -1.95 15.03 -11.59
N SER A 102 -1.88 16.35 -11.59
CA SER A 102 -1.20 17.11 -12.63
C SER A 102 0.30 16.83 -12.66
N ASN A 103 0.98 16.81 -11.50
CA ASN A 103 2.41 16.48 -11.44
C ASN A 103 2.67 15.06 -11.94
N VAL A 104 1.83 14.11 -11.52
CA VAL A 104 1.89 12.73 -12.00
C VAL A 104 1.73 12.68 -13.52
N LYS A 105 0.67 13.29 -14.08
CA LYS A 105 0.40 13.29 -15.52
C LYS A 105 1.49 13.99 -16.33
N GLN A 106 1.96 15.16 -15.89
CA GLN A 106 2.98 15.93 -16.62
C GLN A 106 4.35 15.23 -16.63
N ILE A 107 4.65 14.39 -15.64
CA ILE A 107 5.91 13.65 -15.58
C ILE A 107 5.77 12.29 -16.28
N ILE A 108 4.69 11.56 -16.02
CA ILE A 108 4.46 10.21 -16.56
C ILE A 108 4.09 10.26 -18.04
N ARG A 109 3.22 11.17 -18.48
CA ARG A 109 2.70 11.15 -19.87
C ARG A 109 3.79 11.40 -20.92
N PRO A 110 4.62 12.45 -20.84
CA PRO A 110 5.72 12.63 -21.79
C PRO A 110 6.77 11.51 -21.67
N PHE A 111 6.89 10.91 -20.48
CA PHE A 111 7.73 9.75 -20.27
C PHE A 111 7.22 8.53 -21.05
N PHE A 112 5.95 8.16 -20.91
CA PHE A 112 5.34 7.06 -21.67
C PHE A 112 5.34 7.37 -23.16
N GLU A 113 4.87 8.53 -23.61
CA GLU A 113 4.83 8.93 -25.03
C GLU A 113 6.19 8.82 -25.74
N LYS A 114 7.30 8.97 -25.01
CA LYS A 114 8.66 8.83 -25.54
C LYS A 114 9.10 7.38 -25.75
N TYR A 115 8.55 6.42 -25.01
CA TYR A 115 9.06 5.04 -24.96
C TYR A 115 7.99 3.96 -25.19
N ILE A 116 6.70 4.30 -25.12
CA ILE A 116 5.53 3.40 -25.17
C ILE A 116 4.38 4.12 -25.89
N ASP A 117 3.64 3.43 -26.76
CA ASP A 117 2.43 3.99 -27.38
C ASP A 117 1.34 4.21 -26.31
N PRO A 118 0.84 5.44 -26.10
CA PRO A 118 -0.17 5.73 -25.08
C PRO A 118 -1.48 4.96 -25.22
N SER A 119 -1.78 4.39 -26.39
CA SER A 119 -2.95 3.52 -26.60
C SER A 119 -2.85 2.15 -25.93
N MET A 120 -1.68 1.80 -25.36
CA MET A 120 -1.39 0.49 -24.78
C MET A 120 -1.55 0.40 -23.26
N VAL A 121 -2.02 1.45 -22.56
CA VAL A 121 -2.07 1.51 -21.09
C VAL A 121 -3.43 2.01 -20.58
N GLU A 122 -4.07 1.23 -19.69
CA GLU A 122 -5.24 1.64 -18.90
C GLU A 122 -4.79 2.00 -17.46
N GLU A 123 -5.09 3.21 -16.99
CA GLU A 123 -4.73 3.67 -15.62
C GLU A 123 -5.53 2.90 -14.56
N ASN A 124 -4.86 2.41 -13.51
CA ASN A 124 -5.47 1.89 -12.27
C ASN A 124 -4.75 2.50 -11.06
N ILE A 125 -5.47 3.29 -10.25
CA ILE A 125 -5.01 3.79 -8.95
C ILE A 125 -5.89 3.14 -7.88
N ILE A 126 -5.28 2.44 -6.91
CA ILE A 126 -5.98 1.77 -5.81
C ILE A 126 -5.63 2.49 -4.50
N VAL A 127 -6.65 3.00 -3.81
CA VAL A 127 -6.57 3.52 -2.43
C VAL A 127 -7.61 2.76 -1.60
N GLY A 128 -7.26 2.29 -0.40
CA GLY A 128 -8.15 1.47 0.43
C GLY A 128 -8.10 1.83 1.91
N GLY A 129 -9.26 1.88 2.56
CA GLY A 129 -9.42 2.14 4.00
C GLY A 129 -10.24 1.04 4.68
N GLN A 130 -9.61 0.28 5.58
CA GLN A 130 -10.24 -0.72 6.44
C GLN A 130 -9.45 -0.87 7.75
N PHE A 131 -10.11 -1.23 8.86
CA PHE A 131 -9.44 -1.50 10.15
C PHE A 131 -10.09 -2.68 10.89
N SER A 132 -9.34 -3.30 11.82
CA SER A 132 -9.81 -4.44 12.63
C SER A 132 -9.55 -4.21 14.12
N VAL A 133 -10.36 -4.85 14.98
CA VAL A 133 -10.29 -4.70 16.45
C VAL A 133 -10.02 -6.05 17.11
N ILE A 134 -9.04 -6.10 18.03
CA ILE A 134 -8.73 -7.27 18.86
C ILE A 134 -9.26 -6.99 20.29
N PRO A 135 -10.40 -7.58 20.71
CA PRO A 135 -10.93 -7.41 22.07
C PRO A 135 -10.09 -8.11 23.13
N ARG A 136 -10.26 -7.74 24.41
CA ARG A 136 -9.78 -8.56 25.53
C ARG A 136 -10.56 -9.87 25.60
N GLU A 137 -9.94 -10.91 26.13
CA GLU A 137 -10.56 -12.22 26.33
C GLU A 137 -11.93 -12.09 27.02
N GLY A 138 -12.95 -12.73 26.46
CA GLY A 138 -14.34 -12.69 26.95
C GLY A 138 -15.13 -11.41 26.63
N GLN A 139 -14.51 -10.36 26.05
CA GLN A 139 -15.17 -9.07 25.80
C GLN A 139 -15.72 -8.91 24.37
N THR A 140 -15.52 -9.88 23.48
CA THR A 140 -15.86 -9.79 22.05
C THR A 140 -17.32 -9.39 21.79
N GLN A 141 -18.28 -9.99 22.50
CA GLN A 141 -19.69 -9.68 22.29
C GLN A 141 -20.04 -8.26 22.75
N GLN A 142 -19.49 -7.80 23.88
CA GLN A 142 -19.71 -6.44 24.39
C GLN A 142 -19.15 -5.39 23.44
N VAL A 143 -17.99 -5.66 22.83
CA VAL A 143 -17.39 -4.78 21.81
C VAL A 143 -18.28 -4.71 20.56
N ILE A 144 -18.79 -5.84 20.07
CA ILE A 144 -19.71 -5.87 18.92
C ILE A 144 -20.98 -5.09 19.21
N ASP A 145 -21.60 -5.31 20.36
CA ASP A 145 -22.84 -4.64 20.74
C ASP A 145 -22.66 -3.13 20.88
N GLY A 146 -21.49 -2.68 21.35
CA GLY A 146 -21.12 -1.26 21.37
C GLY A 146 -20.94 -0.68 19.98
N LEU A 147 -20.18 -1.36 19.11
CA LEU A 147 -19.88 -0.89 17.76
C LEU A 147 -21.13 -0.84 16.86
N ARG A 148 -22.07 -1.77 17.02
CA ARG A 148 -23.34 -1.79 16.25
C ARG A 148 -24.26 -0.61 16.53
N ARG A 149 -24.02 0.15 17.61
CA ARG A 149 -24.76 1.38 17.92
C ARG A 149 -24.25 2.59 17.14
N ILE A 150 -23.05 2.50 16.56
CA ILE A 150 -22.50 3.57 15.73
C ILE A 150 -23.30 3.60 14.43
N PRO A 151 -23.93 4.72 14.06
CA PRO A 151 -24.63 4.82 12.79
C PRO A 151 -23.63 4.74 11.62
N ASN A 152 -24.10 4.29 10.46
CA ASN A 152 -23.33 4.27 9.21
C ASN A 152 -22.05 3.42 9.25
N VAL A 153 -22.04 2.36 10.06
CA VAL A 153 -21.00 1.32 10.03
C VAL A 153 -21.64 -0.06 10.03
N THR A 154 -20.96 -1.02 9.43
CA THR A 154 -21.34 -2.43 9.45
C THR A 154 -20.33 -3.22 10.28
N VAL A 155 -20.82 -4.00 11.25
CA VAL A 155 -19.97 -4.75 12.18
C VAL A 155 -20.11 -6.25 11.96
N TYR A 156 -19.00 -6.91 11.70
CA TYR A 156 -18.92 -8.37 11.50
C TYR A 156 -18.06 -9.01 12.60
N LYS A 157 -18.48 -10.17 13.10
CA LYS A 157 -17.49 -11.13 13.63
C LYS A 157 -16.64 -11.62 12.47
N ARG A 158 -15.37 -11.92 12.72
CA ARG A 158 -14.46 -12.42 11.68
C ARG A 158 -15.03 -13.61 10.89
N ASN A 159 -15.70 -14.55 11.57
CA ASN A 159 -16.32 -15.71 10.93
C ASN A 159 -17.64 -15.40 10.19
N GLU A 160 -18.20 -14.21 10.37
CA GLU A 160 -19.40 -13.71 9.67
C GLU A 160 -19.04 -12.79 8.49
N LEU A 161 -17.77 -12.40 8.36
CA LEU A 161 -17.31 -11.49 7.32
C LEU A 161 -17.53 -12.11 5.92
N PRO A 162 -18.08 -11.36 4.94
CA PRO A 162 -18.32 -11.88 3.60
C PRO A 162 -17.07 -12.51 2.98
N GLN A 163 -17.22 -13.74 2.46
CA GLN A 163 -16.09 -14.54 1.97
C GLN A 163 -15.23 -13.82 0.92
N ARG A 164 -15.84 -12.94 0.12
CA ARG A 164 -15.18 -12.11 -0.90
C ARG A 164 -14.04 -11.24 -0.36
N PHE A 165 -14.00 -10.96 0.94
CA PHE A 165 -12.91 -10.21 1.55
C PHE A 165 -11.67 -11.09 1.79
N HIS A 166 -11.83 -12.41 1.99
CA HIS A 166 -10.75 -13.33 2.37
C HIS A 166 -10.08 -13.04 3.74
N TYR A 167 -10.71 -12.25 4.62
CA TYR A 167 -10.22 -11.92 5.96
C TYR A 167 -10.79 -12.81 7.09
N SER A 168 -11.54 -13.87 6.75
CA SER A 168 -12.20 -14.74 7.74
C SER A 168 -11.30 -15.85 8.30
N LYS A 169 -10.14 -16.11 7.69
CA LYS A 169 -9.21 -17.15 8.15
C LYS A 169 -8.59 -16.80 9.51
N PRO A 170 -8.31 -17.79 10.38
CA PRO A 170 -7.60 -17.55 11.62
C PRO A 170 -6.20 -16.98 11.36
N ASP A 171 -5.96 -15.74 11.80
CA ASP A 171 -4.65 -15.08 11.85
C ASP A 171 -4.63 -14.23 13.13
N HIS A 172 -3.53 -14.29 13.89
CA HIS A 172 -3.36 -13.57 15.15
C HIS A 172 -3.24 -12.04 14.96
N ARG A 173 -2.93 -11.60 13.74
CA ARG A 173 -2.85 -10.18 13.34
C ARG A 173 -4.22 -9.61 12.98
N LEU A 174 -5.21 -10.46 12.72
CA LEU A 174 -6.56 -10.05 12.38
C LEU A 174 -7.44 -10.04 13.62
N GLY A 175 -8.11 -8.91 13.85
CA GLY A 175 -9.12 -8.75 14.88
C GLY A 175 -10.25 -9.76 14.82
N GLU A 176 -10.85 -10.06 15.97
CA GLU A 176 -12.07 -10.87 16.04
C GLU A 176 -13.29 -10.12 15.48
N VAL A 177 -13.22 -8.78 15.46
CA VAL A 177 -14.30 -7.89 15.05
C VAL A 177 -13.81 -6.96 13.94
N PHE A 178 -14.56 -6.93 12.84
CA PHE A 178 -14.34 -6.03 11.71
C PHE A 178 -15.44 -4.97 11.70
N VAL A 179 -15.03 -3.73 11.52
CA VAL A 179 -15.95 -2.60 11.41
C VAL A 179 -15.70 -1.94 10.06
N ILE A 180 -16.69 -2.00 9.19
CA ILE A 180 -16.63 -1.46 7.84
C ILE A 180 -17.47 -0.17 7.82
N PRO A 181 -16.87 1.00 7.59
CA PRO A 181 -17.64 2.23 7.48
C PRO A 181 -18.47 2.20 6.19
N ASN A 182 -19.65 2.81 6.23
CA ASN A 182 -20.36 3.17 5.00
C ASN A 182 -19.62 4.34 4.32
N GLU A 183 -19.90 4.58 3.04
CA GLU A 183 -19.35 5.72 2.30
C GLU A 183 -19.56 7.04 3.05
N GLY A 184 -18.53 7.89 3.06
CA GLY A 184 -18.54 9.17 3.78
C GLY A 184 -18.23 9.07 5.28
N VAL A 185 -17.99 7.89 5.84
CA VAL A 185 -17.59 7.70 7.24
C VAL A 185 -16.12 7.32 7.34
N ILE A 186 -15.39 7.98 8.23
CA ILE A 186 -14.00 7.66 8.56
C ILE A 186 -13.86 7.41 10.06
N PHE A 187 -12.94 6.50 10.41
CA PHE A 187 -12.53 6.31 11.80
C PHE A 187 -11.30 7.17 12.06
N LEU A 188 -11.44 8.17 12.92
CA LEU A 188 -10.34 9.00 13.39
C LEU A 188 -9.98 8.56 14.81
N ASN A 189 -8.79 7.97 14.94
CA ASN A 189 -8.06 7.69 16.17
C ASN A 189 -8.86 7.06 17.34
N VAL A 190 -8.69 5.75 17.56
CA VAL A 190 -9.19 5.06 18.77
C VAL A 190 -8.04 4.95 19.77
N SER A 191 -7.73 6.02 20.49
CA SER A 191 -6.74 5.96 21.57
C SER A 191 -7.37 5.36 22.82
N VAL A 192 -6.76 4.29 23.33
CA VAL A 192 -6.97 3.84 24.72
C VAL A 192 -5.83 4.44 25.52
N GLU A 193 -6.10 5.52 26.26
CA GLU A 193 -5.16 6.00 27.27
C GLU A 193 -4.97 4.89 28.31
N LYS A 194 -3.75 4.35 28.39
CA LYS A 194 -3.34 3.49 29.49
C LYS A 194 -2.84 4.41 30.60
N TYR A 195 -3.66 4.61 31.64
CA TYR A 195 -3.22 5.13 32.93
C TYR A 195 -2.43 4.06 33.69
#